data_AF-A0AAV1IC67-F1
#
_entry.id   AF-A0AAV1IC67-F1
#
_cell.length_a   1.000
_cell.length_b   1.000
_cell.length_c   1.000
_cell.angle_alpha   90.00
_cell.angle_beta   90.00
_cell.angle_gamma   90.00
#
_symmetry.space_group_name_H-M   'P 1'
#
loop_
_entity.id
_entity.type
_entity.pdbx_description
1 polymer ?
#
loop_
_entity_poly.entity_id
_entity_poly.type
_entity_poly.pdbx_seq_one_letter_code
_entity_poly.pdbx_strand_id
1 'polypeptide(L)'
;MSHHSSPPARHGSLRSYADAQDGLTGPATPRDPQDWPCSGPAPQQSTATFRDEERRWRAEDLEQRALDNARVLWARFVEKNRRDVEERAEQLKGFSNLAALVAGFVMISYLQFGFDTSTQNPNVLIGFGLTTAVVVALSFSSMTMCGLIHASILKMGRSYVTEEEEAEFIHHCRAFALRYKPGDRPPQPQRTFQNTWRARCEDDWLRAFYMFSFSIPWLFANLALASFIKFKDSPATAIAVTVVLGVGCMYFFLSHGRWLRYVSGSHTEMQSHLKEGDDPMGLPFDWHLRPRRITHLRSNTAQQAPEAAVLGGLGKLSSLQTSMLSIRNSLRKFSMHPDGMEESPNGSDHYGKGDEIWTMAGGRTPASPNIVADAADSRSRV
;
A
#
# COMPACT_ATOMS: atom_id res chain seq x y z
N MET A 1 28.22 -5.36 10.95
CA MET A 1 28.31 -6.25 12.14
C MET A 1 26.97 -6.16 12.85
N SER A 2 26.06 -7.09 12.53
CA SER A 2 24.67 -7.08 13.00
C SER A 2 24.34 -8.50 13.45
N HIS A 3 24.13 -8.67 14.75
CA HIS A 3 23.74 -9.92 15.38
C HIS A 3 22.30 -10.26 14.96
N HIS A 4 22.15 -11.28 14.12
CA HIS A 4 20.87 -11.95 13.89
C HIS A 4 20.65 -12.97 15.01
N SER A 5 19.77 -12.62 15.96
CA SER A 5 19.28 -13.55 16.97
C SER A 5 18.13 -14.37 16.37
N SER A 6 18.41 -15.62 16.01
CA SER A 6 17.36 -16.58 15.62
C SER A 6 16.48 -16.93 16.83
N PRO A 7 15.16 -17.11 16.64
CA PRO A 7 14.29 -17.60 17.71
C PRO A 7 14.56 -19.09 17.98
N PRO A 8 14.43 -19.55 19.24
CA PRO A 8 14.67 -20.94 19.60
C PRO A 8 13.60 -21.85 19.01
N ALA A 9 14.05 -22.86 18.26
CA ALA A 9 13.22 -23.97 17.83
C ALA A 9 12.68 -24.71 19.06
N ARG A 10 11.35 -24.66 19.28
CA ARG A 10 10.66 -25.59 20.17
C ARG A 10 10.72 -26.98 19.53
N HIS A 11 11.77 -27.73 19.84
CA HIS A 11 11.75 -29.18 19.72
C HIS A 11 10.71 -29.71 20.72
N GLY A 12 9.49 -29.93 20.23
CA GLY A 12 8.54 -30.81 20.89
C GLY A 12 9.19 -32.18 21.02
N SER A 13 9.61 -32.48 22.23
CA SER A 13 10.12 -33.78 22.64
C SER A 13 9.01 -34.80 22.44
N LEU A 14 9.05 -35.53 21.33
CA LEU A 14 8.42 -36.84 21.19
C LEU A 14 9.19 -37.81 22.09
N ARG A 15 9.07 -37.59 23.40
CA ARG A 15 9.64 -38.45 24.43
C ARG A 15 8.70 -39.63 24.61
N SER A 16 9.16 -40.76 24.10
CA SER A 16 8.94 -42.12 24.58
C SER A 16 7.61 -42.39 25.30
N TYR A 17 6.66 -42.90 24.54
CA TYR A 17 5.59 -43.77 25.03
C TYR A 17 5.83 -45.23 24.59
N ALA A 18 7.09 -45.61 24.37
CA ALA A 18 7.46 -46.93 23.85
C ALA A 18 8.15 -47.84 24.89
N ASP A 19 8.59 -47.31 26.04
CA ASP A 19 9.44 -48.07 26.99
C ASP A 19 8.70 -48.57 28.26
N ALA A 20 7.38 -48.72 28.23
CA ALA A 20 6.60 -49.24 29.37
C ALA A 20 5.96 -50.61 29.09
N GLN A 21 6.63 -51.46 28.31
CA GLN A 21 6.10 -52.78 27.95
C GLN A 21 7.08 -53.94 28.14
N ASP A 22 8.14 -53.76 28.94
CA ASP A 22 9.06 -54.85 29.30
C ASP A 22 9.11 -55.01 30.82
N GLY A 23 8.42 -56.02 31.34
CA GLY A 23 8.66 -56.45 32.72
C GLY A 23 7.52 -57.19 33.44
N LEU A 24 6.78 -58.08 32.78
CA LEU A 24 5.87 -59.01 33.49
C LEU A 24 5.74 -60.36 32.74
N THR A 25 6.87 -61.06 32.51
CA THR A 25 6.86 -62.49 32.18
C THR A 25 7.00 -63.31 33.46
N GLY A 26 5.88 -63.48 34.18
CA GLY A 26 5.72 -64.50 35.22
C GLY A 26 4.67 -65.52 34.78
N PRO A 27 4.86 -66.83 35.01
CA PRO A 27 3.87 -67.85 34.65
C PRO A 27 2.63 -67.69 35.54
N ALA A 28 1.58 -67.08 34.99
CA ALA A 28 0.29 -66.99 35.65
C ALA A 28 -0.37 -68.37 35.66
N THR A 29 -0.51 -68.94 36.85
CA THR A 29 -1.42 -70.06 37.12
C THR A 29 -2.85 -69.65 36.77
N PRO A 30 -3.67 -70.54 36.17
CA PRO A 30 -5.07 -70.26 35.91
C PRO A 30 -5.79 -70.17 37.26
N ARG A 31 -6.08 -68.94 37.72
CA ARG A 31 -7.00 -68.72 38.84
C ARG A 31 -8.42 -69.00 38.37
N ASP A 32 -9.13 -69.78 39.16
CA ASP A 32 -10.52 -70.15 38.95
C ASP A 32 -11.43 -68.92 38.71
N PRO A 33 -12.42 -68.98 37.80
CA PRO A 33 -13.24 -67.83 37.43
C PRO A 33 -14.26 -67.35 38.49
N GLN A 34 -14.19 -67.84 39.73
CA GLN A 34 -15.38 -67.89 40.60
C GLN A 34 -15.47 -66.87 41.73
N ASP A 35 -14.47 -66.01 41.91
CA ASP A 35 -14.45 -65.02 43.01
C ASP A 35 -14.19 -63.59 42.51
N TRP A 36 -15.04 -63.09 41.60
CA TRP A 36 -15.21 -61.64 41.47
C TRP A 36 -16.33 -61.22 42.44
N PRO A 37 -16.03 -60.46 43.51
CA PRO A 37 -17.07 -59.98 44.41
C PRO A 37 -18.00 -59.01 43.67
N CYS A 38 -19.16 -59.49 43.25
CA CYS A 38 -20.22 -58.74 42.55
C CYS A 38 -21.00 -57.77 43.45
N SER A 39 -20.37 -57.19 44.48
CA SER A 39 -21.05 -56.34 45.45
C SER A 39 -20.21 -55.11 45.80
N GLY A 40 -19.89 -54.32 44.77
CA GLY A 40 -19.52 -52.91 44.91
C GLY A 40 -20.72 -52.02 44.51
N PRO A 41 -21.02 -50.93 45.25
CA PRO A 41 -22.06 -49.99 44.88
C PRO A 41 -21.79 -49.40 43.48
N ALA A 42 -22.87 -49.22 42.72
CA ALA A 42 -22.89 -49.10 41.26
C ALA A 42 -21.89 -48.08 40.65
N PRO A 43 -21.13 -48.45 39.59
CA PRO A 43 -20.23 -47.55 38.85
C PRO A 43 -20.98 -46.54 37.95
N GLN A 44 -22.29 -46.40 38.10
CA GLN A 44 -23.11 -45.56 37.21
C GLN A 44 -22.80 -44.06 37.35
N GLN A 45 -22.54 -43.59 38.58
CA GLN A 45 -22.28 -42.15 38.80
C GLN A 45 -20.96 -41.70 38.18
N SER A 46 -19.90 -42.52 38.25
CA SER A 46 -18.61 -42.21 37.63
C SER A 46 -18.66 -42.19 36.11
N THR A 47 -19.55 -42.96 35.48
CA THR A 47 -19.71 -42.95 34.02
C THR A 47 -20.45 -41.72 33.49
N ALA A 48 -21.39 -41.16 34.29
CA ALA A 48 -22.13 -39.96 33.91
C ALA A 48 -21.25 -38.71 33.98
N THR A 49 -20.47 -38.55 35.06
CA THR A 49 -19.53 -37.43 35.22
C THR A 49 -18.46 -37.43 34.14
N PHE A 50 -17.92 -38.61 33.80
CA PHE A 50 -16.92 -38.75 32.73
C PHE A 50 -17.46 -38.29 31.37
N ARG A 51 -18.71 -38.64 31.02
CA ARG A 51 -19.34 -38.21 29.77
C ARG A 51 -19.57 -36.70 29.72
N ASP A 52 -19.86 -36.08 30.85
CA ASP A 52 -20.04 -34.63 30.94
C ASP A 52 -18.71 -33.87 30.78
N GLU A 53 -17.65 -34.37 31.42
CA GLU A 53 -16.29 -33.85 31.26
C GLU A 53 -15.81 -33.99 29.81
N GLU A 54 -16.03 -35.15 29.19
CA GLU A 54 -15.65 -35.39 27.80
C GLU A 54 -16.43 -34.49 26.82
N ARG A 55 -17.69 -34.15 27.12
CA ARG A 55 -18.46 -33.16 26.34
C ARG A 55 -17.89 -31.76 26.48
N ARG A 56 -17.47 -31.36 27.69
CA ARG A 56 -16.84 -30.06 27.94
C ARG A 56 -15.49 -29.94 27.23
N TRP A 57 -14.63 -30.95 27.34
CA TRP A 57 -13.33 -30.96 26.65
C TRP A 57 -13.46 -30.87 25.14
N ARG A 58 -14.43 -31.58 24.53
CA ARG A 58 -14.68 -31.45 23.09
C ARG A 58 -15.15 -30.05 22.70
N ALA A 59 -16.01 -29.42 23.52
CA ALA A 59 -16.48 -28.07 23.25
C ALA A 59 -15.34 -27.04 23.35
N GLU A 60 -14.49 -27.16 24.36
CA GLU A 60 -13.30 -26.31 24.55
C GLU A 60 -12.26 -26.51 23.44
N ASP A 61 -11.99 -27.75 23.04
CA ASP A 61 -11.08 -28.07 21.94
C ASP A 61 -11.58 -27.53 20.59
N LEU A 62 -12.88 -27.62 20.31
CA LEU A 62 -13.48 -27.02 19.11
C LEU A 62 -13.35 -25.50 19.11
N GLU A 63 -13.58 -24.85 20.25
CA GLU A 63 -13.41 -23.41 20.40
C GLU A 63 -11.95 -22.98 20.19
N GLN A 64 -11.01 -23.68 20.81
CA GLN A 64 -9.58 -23.39 20.68
C GLN A 64 -9.10 -23.51 19.23
N ARG A 65 -9.54 -24.56 18.51
CA ARG A 65 -9.22 -24.72 17.08
C ARG A 65 -9.81 -23.59 16.23
N ALA A 66 -11.01 -23.12 16.54
CA ALA A 66 -11.59 -21.98 15.83
C ALA A 66 -10.78 -20.70 16.05
N LEU A 67 -10.30 -20.45 17.27
CA LEU A 67 -9.43 -19.32 17.58
C LEU A 67 -8.07 -19.42 16.88
N ASP A 68 -7.46 -20.60 16.86
CA ASP A 68 -6.19 -20.81 16.17
C ASP A 68 -6.33 -20.64 14.65
N ASN A 69 -7.43 -21.12 14.06
CA ASN A 69 -7.76 -20.88 12.65
C ASN A 69 -7.95 -19.38 12.37
N ALA A 70 -8.59 -18.64 13.27
CA ALA A 70 -8.76 -17.19 13.15
C ALA A 70 -7.42 -16.44 13.20
N ARG A 71 -6.52 -16.80 14.12
CA ARG A 71 -5.17 -16.23 14.20
C ARG A 71 -4.36 -16.51 12.92
N VAL A 72 -4.43 -17.72 12.39
CA VAL A 72 -3.75 -18.08 11.12
C VAL A 72 -4.31 -17.26 9.96
N LEU A 73 -5.64 -17.08 9.90
CA LEU A 73 -6.26 -16.22 8.89
C LEU A 73 -5.79 -14.77 9.02
N TRP A 74 -5.84 -14.22 10.23
CA TRP A 74 -5.38 -12.86 10.52
C TRP A 74 -3.92 -12.66 10.08
N ALA A 75 -3.02 -13.56 10.46
CA ALA A 75 -1.62 -13.51 10.07
C ALA A 75 -1.44 -13.48 8.53
N ARG A 76 -2.23 -14.28 7.79
CA ARG A 76 -2.21 -14.26 6.31
C ARG A 76 -2.71 -12.94 5.74
N PHE A 77 -3.73 -12.33 6.35
CA PHE A 77 -4.24 -11.03 5.92
C PHE A 77 -3.25 -9.91 6.18
N VAL A 78 -2.65 -9.88 7.37
CA VAL A 78 -1.62 -8.90 7.73
C VAL A 78 -0.42 -9.05 6.79
N GLU A 79 0.05 -10.27 6.56
CA GLU A 79 1.16 -10.53 5.65
C GLU A 79 0.84 -10.14 4.21
N LYS A 80 -0.39 -10.39 3.74
CA LYS A 80 -0.84 -9.91 2.42
C LYS A 80 -0.86 -8.39 2.35
N ASN A 81 -1.46 -7.72 3.34
CA ASN A 81 -1.50 -6.26 3.38
C ASN A 81 -0.09 -5.66 3.40
N ARG A 82 0.84 -6.27 4.14
CA ARG A 82 2.25 -5.88 4.19
C ARG A 82 2.90 -5.96 2.80
N ARG A 83 2.74 -7.09 2.10
CA ARG A 83 3.27 -7.25 0.73
C ARG A 83 2.65 -6.27 -0.26
N ASP A 84 1.33 -6.07 -0.20
CA ASP A 84 0.64 -5.11 -1.07
C ASP A 84 1.16 -3.68 -0.81
N VAL A 85 1.39 -3.32 0.45
CA VAL A 85 1.99 -2.03 0.84
C VAL A 85 3.42 -1.88 0.29
N GLU A 86 4.26 -2.90 0.46
CA GLU A 86 5.64 -2.91 -0.03
C GLU A 86 5.70 -2.80 -1.54
N GLU A 87 4.90 -3.58 -2.27
CA GLU A 87 4.83 -3.53 -3.74
C GLU A 87 4.42 -2.13 -4.23
N ARG A 88 3.38 -1.52 -3.62
CA ARG A 88 2.96 -0.17 -3.99
C ARG A 88 4.02 0.88 -3.64
N ALA A 89 4.67 0.75 -2.49
CA ALA A 89 5.75 1.66 -2.08
C ALA A 89 6.95 1.57 -3.04
N GLU A 90 7.33 0.37 -3.48
CA GLU A 90 8.37 0.17 -4.49
C GLU A 90 7.98 0.79 -5.84
N GLN A 91 6.74 0.61 -6.29
CA GLN A 91 6.22 1.24 -7.50
C GLN A 91 6.30 2.78 -7.42
N LEU A 92 5.84 3.37 -6.30
CA LEU A 92 5.87 4.82 -6.06
C LEU A 92 7.30 5.36 -6.04
N LYS A 93 8.24 4.63 -5.41
CA LYS A 93 9.66 5.00 -5.36
C LYS A 93 10.32 4.96 -6.73
N GLY A 94 10.06 3.92 -7.52
CA GLY A 94 10.56 3.82 -8.89
C GLY A 94 10.06 4.98 -9.75
N PHE A 95 8.77 5.29 -9.62
CA PHE A 95 8.14 6.37 -10.36
C PHE A 95 8.62 7.77 -9.94
N SER A 96 8.77 8.04 -8.65
CA SER A 96 9.32 9.31 -8.17
C SER A 96 10.76 9.55 -8.63
N ASN A 97 11.58 8.49 -8.64
CA ASN A 97 12.96 8.57 -9.13
C ASN A 97 13.01 8.87 -10.63
N LEU A 98 12.15 8.24 -11.43
CA LEU A 98 12.07 8.50 -12.86
C LEU A 98 11.64 9.95 -13.14
N ALA A 99 10.64 10.46 -12.42
CA ALA A 99 10.20 11.85 -12.53
C ALA A 99 11.31 12.85 -12.16
N ALA A 100 12.08 12.57 -11.12
CA ALA A 100 13.23 13.37 -10.71
C ALA A 100 14.32 13.42 -11.79
N LEU A 101 14.64 12.26 -12.39
CA LEU A 101 15.64 12.18 -13.48
C LEU A 101 15.20 12.97 -14.72
N VAL A 102 13.94 12.86 -15.11
CA VAL A 102 13.41 13.63 -16.26
C VAL A 102 13.46 15.13 -15.98
N ALA A 103 13.02 15.57 -14.80
CA ALA A 103 13.08 16.98 -14.41
C ALA A 103 14.52 17.52 -14.38
N GLY A 104 15.45 16.75 -13.79
CA GLY A 104 16.87 17.10 -13.72
C GLY A 104 17.52 17.16 -15.10
N PHE A 105 17.25 16.20 -15.97
CA PHE A 105 17.76 16.17 -17.34
C PHE A 105 17.32 17.41 -18.14
N VAL A 106 16.05 17.77 -18.06
CA VAL A 106 15.52 18.96 -18.75
C VAL A 106 16.11 20.25 -18.19
N MET A 107 16.24 20.34 -16.86
CA MET A 107 16.85 21.51 -16.22
C MET A 107 18.32 21.68 -16.61
N ILE A 108 19.11 20.61 -16.60
CA ILE A 108 20.51 20.65 -17.02
C ILE A 108 20.62 21.01 -18.50
N SER A 109 19.77 20.42 -19.35
CA SER A 109 19.72 20.74 -20.79
C SER A 109 19.48 22.23 -21.00
N TYR A 110 18.50 22.81 -20.29
CA TYR A 110 18.21 24.24 -20.33
C TYR A 110 19.42 25.11 -19.97
N LEU A 111 20.18 24.73 -18.95
CA LEU A 111 21.38 25.46 -18.51
C LEU A 111 22.57 25.32 -19.48
N GLN A 112 22.65 24.21 -20.21
CA GLN A 112 23.76 23.94 -21.13
C GLN A 112 23.58 24.61 -22.51
N PHE A 113 22.38 24.99 -22.90
CA PHE A 113 22.16 25.73 -24.15
C PHE A 113 22.64 27.17 -23.99
N GLY A 114 23.75 27.52 -24.66
CA GLY A 114 24.15 28.90 -24.86
C GLY A 114 23.18 29.58 -25.83
N PHE A 115 22.55 30.67 -25.38
CA PHE A 115 21.59 31.43 -26.20
C PHE A 115 22.24 32.68 -26.77
N ASP A 116 22.51 32.68 -28.08
CA ASP A 116 22.92 33.88 -28.81
C ASP A 116 21.66 34.69 -29.19
N THR A 117 21.25 35.60 -28.32
CA THR A 117 20.02 36.40 -28.46
C THR A 117 19.95 37.27 -29.72
N SER A 118 21.07 37.52 -30.39
CA SER A 118 21.15 38.37 -31.59
C SER A 118 20.82 37.63 -32.90
N THR A 119 20.95 36.30 -32.94
CA THR A 119 20.83 35.53 -34.19
C THR A 119 19.67 34.54 -34.20
N GLN A 120 19.11 34.20 -33.04
CA GLN A 120 18.06 33.21 -32.92
C GLN A 120 16.66 33.82 -33.01
N ASN A 121 15.75 33.06 -33.63
CA ASN A 121 14.34 33.41 -33.69
C ASN A 121 13.75 33.50 -32.26
N PRO A 122 13.22 34.66 -31.83
CA PRO A 122 12.75 34.85 -30.45
C PRO A 122 11.61 33.88 -30.10
N ASN A 123 10.78 33.51 -31.08
CA ASN A 123 9.67 32.58 -30.88
C ASN A 123 10.13 31.17 -30.49
N VAL A 124 11.24 30.68 -31.06
CA VAL A 124 11.78 29.35 -30.75
C VAL A 124 12.35 29.34 -29.33
N LEU A 125 13.00 30.42 -28.92
CA LEU A 125 13.55 30.59 -27.58
C LEU A 125 12.44 30.65 -26.52
N ILE A 126 11.38 31.41 -26.77
CA ILE A 126 10.19 31.47 -25.90
C ILE A 126 9.54 30.10 -25.78
N GLY A 127 9.36 29.41 -26.92
CA GLY A 127 8.81 28.04 -26.93
C GLY A 127 9.68 27.07 -26.13
N PHE A 128 11.00 27.15 -26.27
CA PHE A 128 11.94 26.29 -25.54
C PHE A 128 11.85 26.53 -24.04
N GLY A 129 11.86 27.79 -23.59
CA GLY A 129 11.69 28.14 -22.17
C GLY A 129 10.35 27.68 -21.60
N LEU A 130 9.25 27.92 -22.33
CA LEU A 130 7.91 27.52 -21.91
C LEU A 130 7.77 25.99 -21.79
N THR A 131 8.22 25.25 -22.79
CA THR A 131 8.16 23.78 -22.76
C THR A 131 9.02 23.21 -21.64
N THR A 132 10.22 23.77 -21.41
CA THR A 132 11.09 23.39 -20.27
C THR A 132 10.34 23.58 -18.94
N ALA A 133 9.75 24.76 -18.72
CA ALA A 133 9.02 25.08 -17.49
C ALA A 133 7.83 24.14 -17.27
N VAL A 134 7.07 23.82 -18.33
CA VAL A 134 5.94 22.89 -18.26
C VAL A 134 6.40 21.47 -17.90
N VAL A 135 7.46 20.96 -18.54
CA VAL A 135 7.98 19.60 -18.23
C VAL A 135 8.45 19.52 -16.79
N VAL A 136 9.22 20.51 -16.32
CA VAL A 136 9.74 20.54 -14.94
C VAL A 136 8.59 20.66 -13.94
N ALA A 137 7.62 21.55 -14.17
CA ALA A 137 6.48 21.72 -13.27
C ALA A 137 5.66 20.44 -13.16
N LEU A 138 5.28 19.82 -14.28
CA LEU A 138 4.49 18.58 -14.28
C LEU A 138 5.23 17.42 -13.63
N SER A 139 6.52 17.25 -13.94
CA SER A 139 7.34 16.16 -13.39
C SER A 139 7.58 16.35 -11.89
N PHE A 140 7.84 17.59 -11.45
CA PHE A 140 8.02 17.92 -10.04
C PHE A 140 6.73 17.77 -9.22
N SER A 141 5.59 18.23 -9.75
CA SER A 141 4.28 18.02 -9.11
C SER A 141 3.96 16.54 -8.97
N SER A 142 4.21 15.75 -10.02
CA SER A 142 4.00 14.31 -10.00
C SER A 142 4.89 13.61 -8.95
N MET A 143 6.19 13.95 -8.91
CA MET A 143 7.13 13.45 -7.91
C MET A 143 6.69 13.78 -6.47
N THR A 144 6.25 15.03 -6.24
CA THR A 144 5.79 15.50 -4.94
C THR A 144 4.53 14.74 -4.49
N MET A 145 3.54 14.58 -5.39
CA MET A 145 2.34 13.81 -5.11
C MET A 145 2.67 12.35 -4.76
N CYS A 146 3.56 11.71 -5.52
CA CYS A 146 4.00 10.35 -5.20
C CYS A 146 4.76 10.27 -3.87
N GLY A 147 5.55 11.28 -3.51
CA GLY A 147 6.19 11.37 -2.19
C GLY A 147 5.18 11.46 -1.04
N LEU A 148 4.14 12.29 -1.19
CA LEU A 148 3.07 12.42 -0.20
C LEU A 148 2.26 11.12 -0.08
N ILE A 149 1.93 10.48 -1.20
CA ILE A 149 1.23 9.19 -1.22
C ILE A 149 2.09 8.13 -0.53
N HIS A 150 3.39 8.05 -0.83
CA HIS A 150 4.31 7.12 -0.19
C HIS A 150 4.38 7.35 1.33
N ALA A 151 4.54 8.60 1.79
CA ALA A 151 4.50 8.93 3.21
C ALA A 151 3.17 8.52 3.88
N SER A 152 2.05 8.71 3.18
CA SER A 152 0.73 8.28 3.67
C SER A 152 0.63 6.77 3.83
N ILE A 153 1.17 5.99 2.88
CA ILE A 153 1.19 4.52 2.93
C ILE A 153 2.07 4.04 4.09
N LEU A 154 3.25 4.64 4.31
CA LEU A 154 4.11 4.26 5.42
C LEU A 154 3.45 4.52 6.78
N LYS A 155 2.74 5.65 6.91
CA LYS A 155 1.95 5.95 8.11
C LYS A 155 0.83 4.93 8.32
N MET A 156 0.16 4.56 7.23
CA MET A 156 -0.96 3.61 7.24
C MET A 156 -0.53 2.17 7.49
N GLY A 157 0.64 1.78 6.99
CA GLY A 157 1.27 0.47 7.23
C GLY A 157 1.43 0.17 8.71
N ARG A 158 1.78 1.17 9.52
CA ARG A 158 1.88 1.03 10.99
C ARG A 158 0.52 0.82 11.66
N SER A 159 -0.56 1.33 11.07
CA SER A 159 -1.91 1.23 11.66
C SER A 159 -2.65 -0.07 11.32
N TYR A 160 -2.16 -0.88 10.38
CA TYR A 160 -2.82 -2.15 10.01
C TYR A 160 -2.50 -3.33 10.95
N VAL A 161 -1.64 -3.11 11.94
CA VAL A 161 -1.25 -4.11 12.93
C VAL A 161 -1.55 -3.55 14.31
N THR A 162 -2.80 -3.13 14.52
CA THR A 162 -3.26 -2.75 15.87
C THR A 162 -3.86 -3.97 16.55
N GLU A 163 -3.47 -4.19 17.80
CA GLU A 163 -4.01 -5.28 18.62
C GLU A 163 -5.53 -5.18 18.79
N GLU A 164 -6.08 -3.96 18.76
CA GLU A 164 -7.52 -3.70 18.82
C GLU A 164 -8.26 -4.29 17.61
N GLU A 165 -7.75 -4.10 16.39
CA GLU A 165 -8.38 -4.64 15.17
C GLU A 165 -8.28 -6.17 15.12
N GLU A 166 -7.17 -6.72 15.61
CA GLU A 166 -7.02 -8.16 15.79
C GLU A 166 -8.06 -8.70 16.79
N ALA A 167 -8.24 -8.04 17.94
CA ALA A 167 -9.20 -8.43 18.96
C ALA A 167 -10.65 -8.39 18.44
N GLU A 168 -11.04 -7.32 17.73
CA GLU A 168 -12.35 -7.22 17.08
C GLU A 168 -12.55 -8.32 16.02
N PHE A 169 -11.53 -8.59 15.21
CA PHE A 169 -11.58 -9.65 14.21
C PHE A 169 -11.73 -11.04 14.82
N ILE A 170 -10.94 -11.35 15.86
CA ILE A 170 -11.03 -12.60 16.61
C ILE A 170 -12.40 -12.73 17.27
N HIS A 171 -12.95 -11.66 17.85
CA HIS A 171 -14.29 -11.64 18.43
C HIS A 171 -15.36 -11.98 17.38
N HIS A 172 -15.29 -11.39 16.18
CA HIS A 172 -16.19 -11.73 15.08
C HIS A 172 -16.03 -13.18 14.60
N CYS A 173 -14.79 -13.69 14.53
CA CYS A 173 -14.53 -15.07 14.16
C CYS A 173 -15.09 -16.07 15.20
N ARG A 174 -14.97 -15.74 16.50
CA ARG A 174 -15.56 -16.53 17.58
C ARG A 174 -17.08 -16.55 17.50
N ALA A 175 -17.71 -15.38 17.31
CA ALA A 175 -19.16 -15.28 17.13
C ALA A 175 -19.63 -16.04 15.88
N PHE A 176 -18.84 -16.04 14.80
CA PHE A 176 -19.10 -16.80 13.59
C PHE A 176 -19.01 -18.31 13.84
N ALA A 177 -17.98 -18.80 14.52
CA ALA A 177 -17.81 -20.23 14.82
C ALA A 177 -18.99 -20.79 15.64
N LEU A 178 -19.56 -19.99 16.55
CA LEU A 178 -20.73 -20.37 17.35
C LEU A 178 -22.05 -20.36 16.57
N ARG A 179 -22.15 -19.57 15.50
CA ARG A 179 -23.39 -19.34 14.73
C ARG A 179 -23.34 -19.89 13.30
N TYR A 180 -22.29 -20.61 12.96
CA TYR A 180 -22.01 -21.07 11.60
C TYR A 180 -23.15 -21.93 11.06
N LYS A 181 -23.60 -21.61 9.85
CA LYS A 181 -24.40 -22.50 9.02
C LYS A 181 -23.57 -22.96 7.81
N PRO A 182 -23.73 -24.21 7.35
CA PRO A 182 -23.13 -24.64 6.09
C PRO A 182 -23.45 -23.65 4.97
N GLY A 183 -22.41 -23.07 4.36
CA GLY A 183 -22.52 -22.03 3.34
C GLY A 183 -22.15 -20.62 3.79
N ASP A 184 -22.12 -20.36 5.11
CA ASP A 184 -21.64 -19.09 5.63
C ASP A 184 -20.10 -19.00 5.50
N ARG A 185 -19.56 -17.79 5.29
CA ARG A 185 -18.11 -17.56 5.15
C ARG A 185 -17.56 -16.79 6.33
N PRO A 186 -16.30 -17.04 6.72
CA PRO A 186 -15.70 -16.32 7.84
C PRO A 186 -15.71 -14.81 7.57
N PRO A 187 -15.86 -13.99 8.62
CA PRO A 187 -15.84 -12.55 8.50
C PRO A 187 -14.50 -12.09 7.90
N GLN A 188 -14.52 -10.96 7.20
CA GLN A 188 -13.32 -10.32 6.67
C GLN A 188 -12.90 -9.15 7.55
N PRO A 189 -11.58 -8.88 7.66
CA PRO A 189 -11.11 -7.61 8.21
C PRO A 189 -11.75 -6.44 7.47
N GLN A 190 -12.39 -5.51 8.18
CA GLN A 190 -13.06 -4.36 7.56
C GLN A 190 -12.04 -3.40 6.91
N ARG A 191 -10.90 -3.22 7.56
CA ARG A 191 -9.78 -2.39 7.09
C ARG A 191 -8.79 -3.24 6.34
N THR A 192 -8.91 -3.22 5.02
CA THR A 192 -7.88 -3.76 4.11
C THR A 192 -7.14 -2.60 3.45
N PHE A 193 -5.84 -2.78 3.23
CA PHE A 193 -5.04 -1.80 2.50
C PHE A 193 -5.67 -1.43 1.16
N GLN A 194 -6.19 -2.42 0.45
CA GLN A 194 -6.88 -2.24 -0.83
C GLN A 194 -8.07 -1.29 -0.73
N ASN A 195 -8.89 -1.37 0.33
CA ASN A 195 -10.03 -0.46 0.48
C ASN A 195 -9.56 0.98 0.75
N THR A 196 -8.54 1.15 1.59
CA THR A 196 -8.03 2.49 1.90
C THR A 196 -7.27 3.11 0.74
N TRP A 197 -6.48 2.32 0.01
CA TRP A 197 -5.82 2.73 -1.22
C TRP A 197 -6.83 3.27 -2.23
N ARG A 198 -7.90 2.51 -2.52
CA ARG A 198 -8.95 2.95 -3.46
C ARG A 198 -9.65 4.22 -3.00
N ALA A 199 -9.95 4.33 -1.71
CA ALA A 199 -10.71 5.46 -1.18
C ALA A 199 -9.90 6.76 -1.10
N ARG A 200 -8.57 6.70 -0.97
CA ARG A 200 -7.74 7.89 -0.68
C ARG A 200 -6.58 8.11 -1.65
N CYS A 201 -5.96 7.04 -2.13
CA CYS A 201 -4.67 7.13 -2.82
C CYS A 201 -4.82 6.91 -4.33
N GLU A 202 -5.78 6.10 -4.78
CA GLU A 202 -5.89 5.69 -6.18
C GLU A 202 -6.12 6.88 -7.13
N ASP A 203 -7.05 7.76 -6.80
CA ASP A 203 -7.34 8.95 -7.62
C ASP A 203 -6.16 9.91 -7.70
N ASP A 204 -5.48 10.16 -6.58
CA ASP A 204 -4.34 11.06 -6.53
C ASP A 204 -3.10 10.46 -7.19
N TRP A 205 -2.91 9.14 -7.06
CA TRP A 205 -1.88 8.41 -7.79
C TRP A 205 -2.13 8.47 -9.29
N LEU A 206 -3.38 8.24 -9.75
CA LEU A 206 -3.74 8.37 -11.16
C LEU A 206 -3.48 9.79 -11.67
N ARG A 207 -3.85 10.83 -10.92
CA ARG A 207 -3.54 12.23 -11.26
C ARG A 207 -2.04 12.46 -11.40
N ALA A 208 -1.23 11.98 -10.45
CA ALA A 208 0.21 12.08 -10.52
C ALA A 208 0.77 11.36 -11.76
N PHE A 209 0.27 10.16 -12.05
CA PHE A 209 0.61 9.38 -13.23
C PHE A 209 0.26 10.12 -14.53
N TYR A 210 -0.90 10.76 -14.59
CA TYR A 210 -1.31 11.59 -15.73
C TYR A 210 -0.42 12.82 -15.92
N MET A 211 -0.08 13.53 -14.84
CA MET A 211 0.81 14.70 -14.91
C MET A 211 2.19 14.33 -15.47
N PHE A 212 2.78 13.23 -14.98
CA PHE A 212 4.05 12.72 -15.51
C PHE A 212 3.92 12.25 -16.96
N SER A 213 2.87 11.50 -17.29
CA SER A 213 2.69 11.00 -18.65
C SER A 213 2.47 12.13 -19.66
N PHE A 214 1.85 13.23 -19.22
CA PHE A 214 1.71 14.44 -20.03
C PHE A 214 3.03 15.21 -20.17
N SER A 215 3.96 15.11 -19.21
CA SER A 215 5.27 15.76 -19.31
C SER A 215 6.15 15.16 -20.42
N ILE A 216 5.97 13.88 -20.75
CA ILE A 216 6.76 13.20 -21.78
C ILE A 216 6.56 13.79 -23.19
N PRO A 217 5.34 14.01 -23.71
CA PRO A 217 5.13 14.74 -24.97
C PRO A 217 5.76 16.14 -24.97
N TRP A 218 5.68 16.87 -23.84
CA TRP A 218 6.33 18.17 -23.71
C TRP A 218 7.85 18.06 -23.74
N LEU A 219 8.44 16.99 -23.21
CA LEU A 219 9.86 16.68 -23.33
C LEU A 219 10.26 16.46 -24.80
N PHE A 220 9.48 15.69 -25.56
CA PHE A 220 9.73 15.52 -27.01
C PHE A 220 9.67 16.85 -27.76
N ALA A 221 8.69 17.70 -27.46
CA ALA A 221 8.59 19.04 -28.04
C ALA A 221 9.79 19.92 -27.65
N ASN A 222 10.23 19.85 -26.39
CA ASN A 222 11.40 20.57 -25.89
C ASN A 222 12.69 20.13 -26.62
N LEU A 223 12.91 18.83 -26.80
CA LEU A 223 14.05 18.29 -27.54
C LEU A 223 14.00 18.65 -29.04
N ALA A 224 12.81 18.69 -29.64
CA ALA A 224 12.64 19.17 -31.01
C ALA A 224 13.06 20.64 -31.13
N LEU A 225 12.58 21.51 -30.24
CA LEU A 225 12.97 22.93 -30.20
C LEU A 225 14.48 23.11 -29.95
N ALA A 226 15.05 22.32 -29.04
CA ALA A 226 16.49 22.29 -28.79
C ALA A 226 17.30 21.95 -30.05
N SER A 227 16.79 21.06 -30.91
CA SER A 227 17.46 20.73 -32.17
C SER A 227 17.52 21.93 -33.13
N PHE A 228 16.48 22.76 -33.18
CA PHE A 228 16.47 24.00 -33.98
C PHE A 228 17.40 25.07 -33.42
N ILE A 229 17.58 25.11 -32.10
CA ILE A 229 18.54 26.01 -31.43
C ILE A 229 19.97 25.55 -31.74
N LYS A 230 20.23 24.23 -31.68
CA LYS A 230 21.57 23.66 -31.85
C LYS A 230 22.04 23.59 -33.31
N PHE A 231 21.17 23.21 -34.24
CA PHE A 231 21.51 22.99 -35.66
C PHE A 231 21.06 24.15 -36.55
N LYS A 232 21.33 25.39 -36.13
CA LYS A 232 20.93 26.59 -36.89
C LYS A 232 21.45 26.59 -38.33
N ASP A 233 22.67 26.07 -38.53
CA ASP A 233 23.33 26.06 -39.84
C ASP A 233 22.82 24.94 -40.76
N SER A 234 22.08 23.97 -40.23
CA SER A 234 21.58 22.81 -40.97
C SER A 234 20.12 22.51 -40.60
N PRO A 235 19.14 23.21 -41.22
CA PRO A 235 17.72 23.01 -40.92
C PRO A 235 17.26 21.59 -41.27
N ALA A 236 17.88 20.94 -42.26
CA ALA A 236 17.61 19.55 -42.61
C ALA A 236 17.85 18.59 -41.43
N THR A 237 18.92 18.82 -40.65
CA THR A 237 19.23 17.99 -39.48
C THR A 237 18.21 18.19 -38.37
N ALA A 238 17.80 19.43 -38.09
CA ALA A 238 16.76 19.73 -37.09
C ALA A 238 15.41 19.13 -37.47
N ILE A 239 15.03 19.20 -38.76
CA ILE A 239 13.82 18.57 -39.28
C ILE A 239 13.89 17.04 -39.10
N ALA A 240 15.01 16.41 -39.47
CA ALA A 240 15.19 14.97 -39.32
C ALA A 240 15.04 14.52 -37.85
N VAL A 241 15.68 15.23 -36.90
CA VAL A 241 15.54 14.96 -35.47
C VAL A 241 14.08 15.12 -35.03
N THR A 242 13.41 16.18 -35.46
CA THR A 242 12.00 16.44 -35.12
C THR A 242 11.07 15.34 -35.63
N VAL A 243 11.30 14.82 -36.85
CA VAL A 243 10.52 13.71 -37.40
C VAL A 243 10.70 12.44 -36.56
N VAL A 244 11.94 12.10 -36.19
CA VAL A 244 12.22 10.93 -35.35
C VAL A 244 11.56 11.07 -33.97
N LEU A 245 11.67 12.23 -33.32
CA LEU A 245 11.00 12.52 -32.05
C LEU A 245 9.47 12.48 -32.18
N GLY A 246 8.91 12.95 -33.30
CA GLY A 246 7.49 12.90 -33.59
C GLY A 246 6.95 11.48 -33.71
N VAL A 247 7.66 10.59 -34.40
CA VAL A 247 7.33 9.15 -34.48
C VAL A 247 7.40 8.50 -33.10
N GLY A 248 8.43 8.80 -32.32
CA GLY A 248 8.58 8.32 -30.93
C GLY A 248 7.43 8.78 -30.03
N CYS A 249 7.03 10.05 -30.13
CA CYS A 249 5.90 10.63 -29.40
C CYS A 249 4.56 9.97 -29.80
N MET A 250 4.34 9.72 -31.09
CA MET A 250 3.15 9.01 -31.57
C MET A 250 3.10 7.58 -31.01
N TYR A 251 4.22 6.84 -31.06
CA TYR A 251 4.33 5.51 -30.49
C TYR A 251 4.06 5.52 -28.98
N PHE A 252 4.57 6.53 -28.26
CA PHE A 252 4.29 6.73 -26.84
C PHE A 252 2.79 6.90 -26.58
N PHE A 253 2.07 7.75 -27.32
CA PHE A 253 0.62 7.93 -27.12
C PHE A 253 -0.17 6.65 -27.37
N LEU A 254 0.16 5.89 -28.42
CA LEU A 254 -0.51 4.62 -28.72
C LEU A 254 -0.28 3.58 -27.61
N SER A 255 0.96 3.46 -27.17
CA SER A 255 1.34 2.54 -26.09
C SER A 255 0.70 2.95 -24.77
N HIS A 256 0.83 4.23 -24.42
CA HIS A 256 0.28 4.80 -23.20
C HIS A 256 -1.24 4.66 -23.16
N GLY A 257 -1.95 4.94 -24.25
CA GLY A 257 -3.41 4.77 -24.31
C GLY A 257 -3.87 3.33 -24.10
N ARG A 258 -3.09 2.32 -24.54
CA ARG A 258 -3.38 0.90 -24.28
C ARG A 258 -3.17 0.54 -22.81
N TRP A 259 -2.02 0.89 -22.26
CA TRP A 259 -1.68 0.59 -20.86
C TRP A 259 -2.56 1.35 -19.88
N LEU A 260 -2.90 2.60 -20.19
CA LEU A 260 -3.77 3.42 -19.36
C LEU A 260 -5.16 2.79 -19.21
N ARG A 261 -5.74 2.25 -20.30
CA ARG A 261 -7.01 1.53 -20.22
C ARG A 261 -6.90 0.28 -19.34
N TYR A 262 -5.78 -0.42 -19.38
CA TYR A 262 -5.56 -1.58 -18.51
C TYR A 262 -5.49 -1.15 -17.05
N VAL A 263 -4.72 -0.10 -16.75
CA VAL A 263 -4.55 0.44 -15.39
C VAL A 263 -5.86 1.03 -14.84
N SER A 264 -6.65 1.72 -15.67
CA SER A 264 -7.93 2.31 -15.26
C SER A 264 -9.11 1.32 -15.27
N GLY A 265 -9.03 0.25 -16.08
CA GLY A 265 -10.15 -0.68 -16.31
C GLY A 265 -10.14 -1.94 -15.43
N SER A 266 -9.01 -2.27 -14.79
CA SER A 266 -8.79 -3.58 -14.19
C SER A 266 -9.63 -3.92 -12.95
N HIS A 267 -10.39 -3.00 -12.37
CA HIS A 267 -11.09 -3.27 -11.10
C HIS A 267 -12.54 -3.74 -11.22
N THR A 268 -13.24 -3.46 -12.32
CA THR A 268 -14.67 -3.80 -12.43
C THR A 268 -14.90 -5.22 -12.97
N GLU A 269 -14.08 -5.69 -13.91
CA GLU A 269 -14.28 -7.00 -14.58
C GLU A 269 -13.77 -8.20 -13.78
N MET A 270 -12.68 -8.06 -13.03
CA MET A 270 -12.17 -9.19 -12.23
C MET A 270 -13.12 -9.56 -11.07
N GLN A 271 -14.02 -8.64 -10.71
CA GLN A 271 -14.98 -8.81 -9.63
C GLN A 271 -16.26 -9.55 -10.08
N SER A 272 -16.58 -9.57 -11.38
CA SER A 272 -17.75 -10.29 -11.92
C SER A 272 -17.47 -11.79 -12.12
N HIS A 273 -16.26 -12.18 -12.51
CA HIS A 273 -15.92 -13.60 -12.73
C HIS A 273 -15.86 -14.47 -11.45
N LEU A 274 -15.72 -13.86 -10.26
CA LEU A 274 -15.72 -14.60 -8.99
C LEU A 274 -17.13 -14.92 -8.46
N LYS A 275 -18.19 -14.48 -9.14
CA LYS A 275 -19.57 -14.61 -8.66
C LYS A 275 -20.23 -15.96 -8.96
N GLU A 276 -19.69 -16.79 -9.86
CA GLU A 276 -20.55 -17.79 -10.54
C GLU A 276 -20.21 -19.28 -10.33
N GLY A 277 -19.15 -19.66 -9.59
CA GLY A 277 -18.73 -21.07 -9.57
C GLY A 277 -18.51 -21.79 -8.23
N ASP A 278 -18.28 -21.09 -7.10
CA ASP A 278 -17.82 -21.79 -5.89
C ASP A 278 -18.96 -22.12 -4.93
N ASP A 279 -19.44 -23.36 -5.02
CA ASP A 279 -20.23 -24.01 -3.97
C ASP A 279 -19.40 -24.09 -2.67
N PRO A 280 -20.01 -23.84 -1.49
CA PRO A 280 -19.31 -23.89 -0.21
C PRO A 280 -18.86 -25.33 0.09
N MET A 281 -17.55 -25.56 0.20
CA MET A 281 -17.00 -26.89 0.53
C MET A 281 -17.16 -27.27 2.01
N GLY A 282 -17.66 -26.36 2.84
CA GLY A 282 -17.92 -26.62 4.25
C GLY A 282 -16.66 -26.48 5.12
N LEU A 283 -16.88 -26.27 6.42
CA LEU A 283 -15.81 -26.32 7.42
C LEU A 283 -15.19 -27.72 7.48
N PRO A 284 -13.86 -27.84 7.64
CA PRO A 284 -12.90 -26.79 8.02
C PRO A 284 -12.23 -26.05 6.84
N PHE A 285 -12.43 -26.49 5.58
CA PHE A 285 -11.69 -25.98 4.43
C PHE A 285 -12.06 -24.56 4.02
N ASP A 286 -13.25 -24.08 4.39
CA ASP A 286 -13.71 -22.71 4.12
C ASP A 286 -12.82 -21.63 4.79
N TRP A 287 -12.07 -21.94 5.86
CA TRP A 287 -11.08 -21.02 6.46
C TRP A 287 -9.84 -20.81 5.58
N HIS A 288 -9.66 -21.60 4.53
CA HIS A 288 -8.50 -21.48 3.64
C HIS A 288 -8.87 -20.94 2.27
N LEU A 289 -10.16 -20.85 1.97
CA LEU A 289 -10.64 -20.23 0.74
C LEU A 289 -10.41 -18.72 0.78
N ARG A 290 -10.17 -18.13 -0.40
CA ARG A 290 -10.09 -16.67 -0.50
C ARG A 290 -11.43 -16.07 -0.07
N PRO A 291 -11.41 -15.03 0.76
CA PRO A 291 -12.64 -14.35 1.15
C PRO A 291 -13.36 -13.78 -0.09
N ARG A 292 -14.64 -14.11 -0.28
CA ARG A 292 -15.46 -13.47 -1.33
C ARG A 292 -15.83 -12.09 -0.82
N ARG A 293 -15.62 -11.04 -1.63
CA ARG A 293 -16.25 -9.75 -1.33
C ARG A 293 -17.77 -9.96 -1.35
N ILE A 294 -18.39 -9.95 -0.17
CA ILE A 294 -19.84 -9.89 -0.05
C ILE A 294 -20.20 -8.51 -0.59
N THR A 295 -20.61 -8.48 -1.85
CA THR A 295 -21.30 -7.30 -2.36
C THR A 295 -22.59 -7.30 -1.57
N HIS A 296 -22.73 -6.41 -0.59
CA HIS A 296 -24.03 -6.13 0.00
C HIS A 296 -24.92 -5.68 -1.16
N LEU A 297 -25.59 -6.66 -1.78
CA LEU A 297 -26.79 -6.42 -2.56
C LEU A 297 -27.74 -5.84 -1.55
N ARG A 298 -27.72 -4.51 -1.48
CA ARG A 298 -28.71 -3.69 -0.81
C ARG A 298 -30.02 -4.07 -1.50
N SER A 299 -30.70 -5.06 -0.94
CA SER A 299 -32.06 -5.43 -1.29
C SER A 299 -32.94 -4.27 -0.86
N ASN A 300 -32.90 -3.18 -1.64
CA ASN A 300 -33.97 -2.21 -1.68
C ASN A 300 -35.15 -2.86 -2.42
N THR A 301 -35.71 -3.90 -1.81
CA THR A 301 -37.02 -4.42 -2.17
C THR A 301 -38.01 -3.73 -1.26
N ALA A 302 -38.37 -2.48 -1.61
CA ALA A 302 -39.66 -1.85 -1.30
C ALA A 302 -39.63 -0.34 -1.63
N GLN A 303 -39.76 0.03 -2.91
CA GLN A 303 -40.74 1.03 -3.37
C GLN A 303 -40.74 1.11 -4.90
N GLN A 304 -41.77 0.52 -5.51
CA GLN A 304 -42.32 0.90 -6.84
C GLN A 304 -42.76 2.38 -6.77
N ALA A 305 -42.83 3.21 -7.82
CA ALA A 305 -43.24 3.02 -9.22
C ALA A 305 -42.77 4.26 -10.08
N PRO A 306 -43.33 4.60 -11.27
CA PRO A 306 -42.76 4.24 -12.57
C PRO A 306 -42.50 5.42 -13.53
N GLU A 307 -41.91 5.09 -14.68
CA GLU A 307 -42.00 5.76 -16.00
C GLU A 307 -41.73 7.27 -16.14
N ALA A 308 -40.58 7.58 -16.76
CA ALA A 308 -40.56 8.39 -17.99
C ALA A 308 -39.27 8.11 -18.77
N ALA A 309 -39.44 7.69 -20.01
CA ALA A 309 -38.38 7.35 -20.93
C ALA A 309 -37.93 8.57 -21.79
N VAL A 310 -36.82 8.36 -22.49
CA VAL A 310 -36.43 8.98 -23.80
C VAL A 310 -35.66 10.31 -23.77
N LEU A 311 -34.34 10.19 -23.97
CA LEU A 311 -33.42 10.97 -24.83
C LEU A 311 -32.00 10.76 -24.27
N GLY A 312 -31.03 10.16 -24.96
CA GLY A 312 -30.61 10.42 -26.33
C GLY A 312 -29.09 10.61 -26.24
N GLY A 313 -28.32 9.73 -26.87
CA GLY A 313 -26.88 9.61 -26.67
C GLY A 313 -26.09 10.87 -26.98
N LEU A 314 -25.37 11.39 -25.98
CA LEU A 314 -24.25 12.34 -26.11
C LEU A 314 -23.39 12.37 -24.81
N GLY A 315 -23.23 11.21 -24.16
CA GLY A 315 -22.70 11.11 -22.79
C GLY A 315 -21.17 10.98 -22.62
N LYS A 316 -20.37 11.09 -23.68
CA LYS A 316 -18.90 10.90 -23.58
C LYS A 316 -18.08 12.21 -23.48
N LEU A 317 -18.68 13.38 -23.68
CA LEU A 317 -18.00 14.68 -23.49
C LEU A 317 -18.28 15.33 -22.13
N SER A 318 -19.33 14.90 -21.42
CA SER A 318 -19.68 15.45 -20.10
C SER A 318 -18.74 14.97 -18.99
N SER A 319 -18.16 13.77 -19.07
CA SER A 319 -17.27 13.28 -18.00
C SER A 319 -15.94 14.05 -17.92
N LEU A 320 -15.41 14.52 -19.04
CA LEU A 320 -14.22 15.39 -19.06
C LEU A 320 -14.54 16.79 -18.49
N GLN A 321 -15.73 17.30 -18.75
CA GLN A 321 -16.17 18.59 -18.23
C GLN A 321 -16.46 18.55 -16.72
N THR A 322 -16.96 17.43 -16.21
CA THR A 322 -17.22 17.23 -14.78
C THR A 322 -15.90 17.08 -14.01
N SER A 323 -14.89 16.43 -14.61
CA SER A 323 -13.56 16.29 -14.02
C SER A 323 -12.79 17.63 -13.98
N MET A 324 -12.91 18.46 -15.01
CA MET A 324 -12.33 19.83 -15.05
C MET A 324 -12.99 20.76 -14.01
N LEU A 325 -14.31 20.65 -13.80
CA LEU A 325 -15.02 21.44 -12.78
C LEU A 325 -14.69 21.00 -11.34
N SER A 326 -14.44 19.70 -11.12
CA SER A 326 -13.94 19.19 -9.83
C SER A 326 -12.55 19.74 -9.49
N ILE A 327 -11.65 19.81 -10.49
CA ILE A 327 -10.31 20.40 -10.34
C ILE A 327 -10.39 21.91 -10.04
N ARG A 328 -11.27 22.64 -10.75
CA ARG A 328 -11.50 24.08 -10.50
C ARG A 328 -12.04 24.36 -9.10
N ASN A 329 -12.94 23.52 -8.58
CA ASN A 329 -13.49 23.68 -7.24
C ASN A 329 -12.49 23.30 -6.13
N SER A 330 -11.63 22.31 -6.36
CA SER A 330 -10.53 21.99 -5.43
C SER A 330 -9.45 23.07 -5.38
N LEU A 331 -9.13 23.70 -6.53
CA LEU A 331 -8.19 24.83 -6.57
C LEU A 331 -8.77 26.10 -5.94
N ARG A 332 -10.09 26.32 -6.02
CA ARG A 332 -10.77 27.40 -5.28
C ARG A 332 -10.70 27.22 -3.77
N LYS A 333 -10.79 25.97 -3.28
CA LYS A 333 -10.68 25.64 -1.85
C LYS A 333 -9.29 25.90 -1.27
N PHE A 334 -8.25 25.89 -2.10
CA PHE A 334 -6.87 26.19 -1.69
C PHE A 334 -6.49 27.67 -1.83
N SER A 335 -7.32 28.50 -2.48
CA SER A 335 -7.00 29.90 -2.80
C SER A 335 -7.67 30.93 -1.88
N MET A 336 -8.37 30.53 -0.82
CA MET A 336 -8.93 31.44 0.17
C MET A 336 -8.41 31.14 1.57
N HIS A 337 -7.23 31.68 1.87
CA HIS A 337 -6.96 32.34 3.14
C HIS A 337 -5.65 33.15 3.06
N PRO A 338 -5.74 34.46 2.79
CA PRO A 338 -4.89 35.43 3.43
C PRO A 338 -5.70 36.21 4.48
N ASP A 339 -4.97 36.77 5.44
CA ASP A 339 -5.39 37.72 6.47
C ASP A 339 -5.87 37.17 7.80
N GLY A 340 -5.14 37.55 8.85
CA GLY A 340 -5.65 37.57 10.23
C GLY A 340 -4.67 37.17 11.34
N MET A 341 -3.41 37.65 11.36
CA MET A 341 -2.68 37.73 12.62
C MET A 341 -3.09 39.02 13.35
N GLU A 342 -4.07 38.90 14.24
CA GLU A 342 -4.29 39.84 15.33
C GLU A 342 -4.47 39.00 16.60
N GLU A 343 -3.51 39.06 17.52
CA GLU A 343 -3.72 38.53 18.87
C GLU A 343 -2.96 39.39 19.90
N SER A 344 -3.74 39.92 20.84
CA SER A 344 -3.35 40.38 22.17
C SER A 344 -4.65 40.51 22.98
N PRO A 345 -4.68 40.41 24.32
CA PRO A 345 -3.91 39.59 25.26
C PRO A 345 -4.84 38.81 26.24
N ASN A 346 -4.21 38.06 27.16
CA ASN A 346 -4.75 37.54 28.43
C ASN A 346 -5.75 36.37 28.38
N GLY A 347 -5.31 35.24 28.94
CA GLY A 347 -6.14 34.10 29.30
C GLY A 347 -5.31 33.05 30.03
N SER A 348 -4.99 33.34 31.28
CA SER A 348 -4.45 32.38 32.24
C SER A 348 -5.43 31.23 32.44
N ASP A 349 -5.01 29.99 32.23
CA ASP A 349 -5.51 28.87 33.03
C ASP A 349 -4.55 27.68 33.04
N HIS A 350 -4.46 27.12 34.25
CA HIS A 350 -3.65 26.02 34.72
C HIS A 350 -3.73 24.74 33.88
N TYR A 351 -2.58 24.18 33.50
CA TYR A 351 -2.41 22.72 33.44
C TYR A 351 -1.06 22.29 34.03
N GLY A 352 -1.11 21.22 34.81
CA GLY A 352 -0.08 20.78 35.73
C GLY A 352 1.13 20.11 35.09
N LYS A 353 2.29 20.51 35.61
CA LYS A 353 3.38 19.67 36.15
C LYS A 353 3.67 18.37 35.39
N GLY A 354 4.45 18.50 34.33
CA GLY A 354 5.36 17.46 33.86
C GLY A 354 6.74 17.66 34.50
N ASP A 355 7.21 16.66 35.23
CA ASP A 355 8.63 16.49 35.56
C ASP A 355 9.13 15.32 34.72
N GLU A 356 9.88 15.60 33.64
CA GLU A 356 10.88 14.65 33.16
C GLU A 356 12.06 15.39 32.52
N ILE A 357 13.22 14.99 33.02
CA ILE A 357 14.52 15.62 32.97
C ILE A 357 15.20 15.30 31.63
N TRP A 358 15.60 16.33 30.88
CA TRP A 358 16.71 16.23 29.93
C TRP A 358 17.71 17.35 30.18
N THR A 359 18.77 16.99 30.89
CA THR A 359 19.98 17.77 31.11
C THR A 359 20.77 17.89 29.80
N MET A 360 20.92 19.13 29.32
CA MET A 360 21.92 19.56 28.34
C MET A 360 22.92 20.47 29.07
N ALA A 361 24.18 20.04 29.23
CA ALA A 361 25.32 20.93 29.49
C ALA A 361 26.68 20.24 29.33
N GLY A 362 27.59 20.89 28.59
CA GLY A 362 29.05 20.65 28.53
C GLY A 362 29.50 20.04 27.20
N GLY A 363 30.17 20.71 26.25
CA GLY A 363 31.02 21.89 26.32
C GLY A 363 32.49 21.50 26.41
N ARG A 364 33.24 21.55 25.29
CA ARG A 364 34.66 21.97 25.19
C ARG A 364 35.23 21.79 23.76
N THR A 365 35.79 22.87 23.25
CA THR A 365 36.78 22.94 22.16
C THR A 365 38.13 22.35 22.60
N PRO A 366 39.00 21.97 21.65
CA PRO A 366 40.36 22.48 21.74
C PRO A 366 41.01 22.92 20.41
N ALA A 367 41.73 24.03 20.56
CA ALA A 367 42.95 24.51 19.91
C ALA A 367 43.53 23.86 18.64
N SER A 368 43.87 24.75 17.69
CA SER A 368 44.84 24.59 16.60
C SER A 368 46.26 24.24 17.09
N PRO A 369 47.09 23.67 16.20
CA PRO A 369 48.51 23.97 16.19
C PRO A 369 48.97 24.60 14.86
N ASN A 370 49.85 25.60 15.02
CA ASN A 370 50.71 26.16 13.99
C ASN A 370 51.63 25.09 13.40
N ILE A 371 51.79 25.06 12.06
CA ILE A 371 53.03 24.63 11.42
C ILE A 371 53.44 25.68 10.39
N VAL A 372 54.70 26.07 10.53
CA VAL A 372 55.45 27.11 9.85
C VAL A 372 55.85 26.67 8.43
N ALA A 373 56.04 27.69 7.60
CA ALA A 373 56.57 27.74 6.25
C ALA A 373 57.62 26.69 5.85
N ASP A 374 57.59 26.29 4.58
CA ASP A 374 58.80 26.41 3.76
C ASP A 374 58.48 26.74 2.30
N ALA A 375 59.43 27.44 1.69
CA ALA A 375 59.33 28.20 0.45
C ALA A 375 59.79 27.41 -0.80
N ALA A 376 59.83 28.15 -1.92
CA ALA A 376 60.47 27.86 -3.22
C ALA A 376 59.54 27.19 -4.26
N ASP A 377 59.14 27.92 -5.31
CA ASP A 377 59.87 28.13 -6.59
C ASP A 377 59.26 27.15 -7.63
N SER A 378 58.98 27.42 -8.90
CA SER A 378 59.36 28.46 -9.86
C SER A 378 58.41 28.36 -11.07
N ARG A 379 58.20 29.49 -11.78
CA ARG A 379 58.17 29.67 -13.27
C ARG A 379 57.25 28.79 -14.14
N SER A 380 56.27 29.35 -14.86
CA SER A 380 56.35 30.15 -16.11
C SER A 380 56.17 29.34 -17.40
N ARG A 381 55.24 29.81 -18.25
CA ARG A 381 55.12 29.62 -19.72
C ARG A 381 54.88 28.17 -20.18
N VAL A 382 53.92 27.88 -21.06
CA VAL A 382 53.57 28.48 -22.36
C VAL A 382 52.06 28.60 -22.52
#